data_AF-A0A7J5U442-F1
#
_entry.id   AF-A0A7J5U442-F1
#
_cell.length_a   1.000
_cell.length_b   1.000
_cell.length_c   1.000
_cell.angle_alpha   90.00
_cell.angle_beta   90.00
_cell.angle_gamma   90.00
#
_symmetry.space_group_name_H-M   'P 1'
#
loop_
_entity.id
_entity.type
_entity.pdbx_description
1 polymer ?
#
loop_
_entity_poly.entity_id
_entity_poly.type
_entity_poly.pdbx_seq_one_letter_code
_entity_poly.pdbx_strand_id
1 'polypeptide(L)'
;MRLFYPYLLLLLAGLASCKPSVETFYPIGTTPPGSTTGGGSVTQPGGGSTSTGTTPPQTGQPPINVPGGGGGNSGTGWTSVFNPNLPAPPAAPGVPRLVILSNAKVRVGVDLVAGGAITFLTDGPRGINMVNNFDLGRQLQTSLYSGPIPYVQNGKQPAFVWRNLGWNPVQTGDMHNNPAQVIGYQQLDSNRIYVKTIPLVWPLFNEPAECVMEHWLTLRDNVVNVRSRTQVNRRDTTQYEARAQEVPCAYLNAPFNQIVTYTGAQPFTNAATVNLSAEKDMAVRQATENWTALLDKNGRGLGLHVPNQFRFVTGFLGSSSTGTEFDDPTSYQAATPLVVMDHNTVYEYEYNLIIGTVADIRAFVYAQPRPETKPNFRFTNSRQGWHYYNTTDAGWPIQNELVVRWNRADLNKSAFSLKSPRVFWRAADLNKIYVQAAFTTAARTARFNWLKPGDGDFVGTPDRVVDFPIIGDGQMRTYEIDLTNRSGWDGLIYQIQLEATPGGENPNDKIRLRSVTAERP
;
A
#
# COMPACT_ATOMS: atom_id res chain seq x y z
N MET A 1 18.97 -44.98 39.77
CA MET A 1 20.29 -45.59 40.07
C MET A 1 21.24 -45.09 38.98
N ARG A 2 21.92 -43.96 39.23
CA ARG A 2 23.38 -43.84 39.43
C ARG A 2 24.18 -44.34 38.20
N LEU A 3 25.17 -43.65 37.65
CA LEU A 3 25.80 -42.32 37.74
C LEU A 3 26.99 -42.41 36.75
N PHE A 4 27.51 -41.28 36.26
CA PHE A 4 28.94 -40.97 36.02
C PHE A 4 29.16 -40.04 34.81
N TYR A 5 29.26 -38.76 35.14
CA TYR A 5 30.17 -37.76 34.57
C TYR A 5 31.63 -38.15 34.98
N PRO A 6 32.74 -37.62 34.36
CA PRO A 6 33.07 -36.22 34.64
C PRO A 6 34.07 -35.43 33.74
N TYR A 7 34.15 -34.11 34.06
CA TYR A 7 35.18 -33.06 33.88
C TYR A 7 35.66 -32.60 32.46
N LEU A 8 36.00 -31.33 32.13
CA LEU A 8 35.82 -29.96 32.68
C LEU A 8 36.68 -28.96 31.84
N LEU A 9 36.21 -27.69 31.72
CA LEU A 9 36.96 -26.41 31.48
C LEU A 9 37.51 -26.11 30.06
N LEU A 10 37.47 -24.89 29.46
CA LEU A 10 37.36 -23.50 29.95
C LEU A 10 37.08 -22.52 28.77
N LEU A 11 36.19 -21.51 28.97
CA LEU A 11 36.04 -20.16 28.34
C LEU A 11 35.97 -19.99 26.80
N LEU A 12 35.10 -19.16 26.20
CA LEU A 12 34.71 -17.78 26.52
C LEU A 12 33.30 -17.45 26.01
N ALA A 13 32.58 -16.68 26.82
CA ALA A 13 31.29 -16.08 26.49
C ALA A 13 31.47 -14.75 25.71
N GLY A 14 30.51 -14.46 24.84
CA GLY A 14 30.31 -13.16 24.20
C GLY A 14 28.86 -13.04 23.74
N LEU A 15 28.00 -12.59 24.65
CA LEU A 15 26.57 -12.34 24.45
C LEU A 15 26.31 -11.07 23.62
N ALA A 16 25.28 -11.19 22.78
CA ALA A 16 24.24 -10.20 22.48
C ALA A 16 24.63 -8.81 21.93
N SER A 17 24.18 -8.53 20.70
CA SER A 17 23.20 -7.45 20.43
C SER A 17 22.99 -7.31 18.91
N CYS A 18 21.88 -7.82 18.38
CA CYS A 18 21.33 -7.31 17.12
C CYS A 18 19.98 -6.69 17.42
N LYS A 19 19.96 -5.35 17.45
CA LYS A 19 18.77 -4.52 17.45
C LYS A 19 17.98 -4.71 16.13
N PRO A 20 16.65 -4.48 16.14
CA PRO A 20 15.82 -4.65 14.96
C PRO A 20 16.20 -3.66 13.84
N SER A 21 16.19 -4.16 12.61
CA SER A 21 16.25 -3.38 11.38
C SER A 21 14.98 -2.55 11.25
N VAL A 22 15.12 -1.26 11.53
CA VAL A 22 14.15 -0.21 11.21
C VAL A 22 14.23 0.05 9.70
N GLU A 23 13.09 0.03 9.02
CA GLU A 23 12.96 0.60 7.68
C GLU A 23 13.38 2.07 7.73
N THR A 24 14.56 2.38 7.19
CA THR A 24 15.02 3.76 7.03
C THR A 24 14.26 4.43 5.89
N PHE A 25 13.25 5.22 6.27
CA PHE A 25 12.80 6.37 5.48
C PHE A 25 13.82 7.50 5.61
N TYR A 26 14.41 7.93 4.49
CA TYR A 26 15.28 9.10 4.45
C TYR A 26 14.47 10.39 4.60
N PRO A 27 14.99 11.37 5.36
CA PRO A 27 14.94 12.77 4.95
C PRO A 27 16.34 13.20 4.49
N ILE A 28 16.47 13.51 3.20
CA ILE A 28 17.59 14.32 2.68
C ILE A 28 17.12 15.79 2.70
N GLY A 29 17.96 16.66 3.25
CA GLY A 29 17.89 18.09 3.01
C GLY A 29 19.30 18.62 2.75
N THR A 30 19.62 18.90 1.50
CA THR A 30 20.73 19.75 1.07
C THR A 30 20.18 20.67 -0.04
N THR A 31 20.30 22.00 0.02
CA THR A 31 21.31 22.86 -0.68
C THR A 31 20.69 24.30 -0.93
N PRO A 32 21.29 25.27 -1.67
CA PRO A 32 21.97 26.51 -1.21
C PRO A 32 21.47 27.79 -1.98
N PRO A 33 22.32 28.70 -2.53
CA PRO A 33 23.00 29.89 -1.98
C PRO A 33 22.40 31.26 -2.46
N GLY A 34 22.88 32.39 -1.93
CA GLY A 34 22.74 33.70 -2.62
C GLY A 34 22.67 34.94 -1.73
N SER A 35 23.64 35.83 -1.93
CA SER A 35 23.92 37.10 -1.25
C SER A 35 22.94 38.25 -1.55
N THR A 36 22.71 39.13 -0.57
CA THR A 36 22.72 40.59 -0.75
C THR A 36 23.02 41.29 0.57
N THR A 37 24.10 42.07 0.58
CA THR A 37 24.50 43.03 1.60
C THR A 37 23.63 44.30 1.51
N GLY A 38 22.96 44.65 2.62
CA GLY A 38 22.39 45.97 2.85
C GLY A 38 23.15 46.63 4.00
N GLY A 39 23.81 47.75 3.72
CA GLY A 39 24.56 48.53 4.70
C GLY A 39 23.66 49.27 5.69
N GLY A 40 24.17 49.50 6.90
CA GLY A 40 23.46 50.23 7.94
C GLY A 40 24.24 50.25 9.26
N SER A 41 25.25 51.11 9.30
CA SER A 41 26.00 51.56 10.49
C SER A 41 25.13 51.84 11.72
N VAL A 42 25.49 51.32 12.90
CA VAL A 42 25.65 52.10 14.15
C VAL A 42 26.72 51.47 15.05
N THR A 43 27.58 52.35 15.55
CA THR A 43 28.76 52.28 16.41
C THR A 43 28.56 51.79 17.87
N GLN A 44 29.51 50.94 18.34
CA GLN A 44 30.29 50.90 19.62
C GLN A 44 29.65 51.21 21.00
N PRO A 45 30.35 50.96 22.16
CA PRO A 45 31.58 50.19 22.47
C PRO A 45 31.31 49.11 23.57
N GLY A 46 32.18 48.17 23.98
CA GLY A 46 33.63 48.15 24.12
C GLY A 46 34.04 48.26 25.60
N GLY A 47 34.50 47.16 26.20
CA GLY A 47 35.19 47.08 27.51
C GLY A 47 34.88 45.77 28.26
N GLY A 48 35.81 44.98 28.78
CA GLY A 48 37.27 45.02 28.82
C GLY A 48 37.77 44.15 30.01
N SER A 49 38.68 43.21 29.74
CA SER A 49 39.71 42.63 30.66
C SER A 49 39.25 41.77 31.87
N THR A 50 39.87 40.67 32.33
CA THR A 50 41.28 40.19 32.31
C THR A 50 41.42 38.71 32.76
N SER A 51 42.39 37.97 32.19
CA SER A 51 43.31 36.91 32.75
C SER A 51 42.78 35.71 33.58
N THR A 52 43.29 34.47 33.55
CA THR A 52 44.43 33.75 32.90
C THR A 52 44.32 32.26 33.25
N GLY A 53 44.69 31.35 32.34
CA GLY A 53 45.41 30.10 32.69
C GLY A 53 44.77 28.73 32.37
N THR A 54 45.46 27.99 31.49
CA THR A 54 45.48 26.52 31.21
C THR A 54 44.57 25.94 30.09
N THR A 55 45.15 25.03 29.28
CA THR A 55 44.67 24.40 28.01
C THR A 55 44.91 22.87 28.05
N PRO A 56 44.39 22.02 27.12
CA PRO A 56 43.01 21.61 26.73
C PRO A 56 42.84 20.04 26.91
N PRO A 57 41.83 19.27 26.39
CA PRO A 57 40.82 19.57 25.35
C PRO A 57 39.38 18.97 25.54
N GLN A 58 38.53 19.31 24.56
CA GLN A 58 37.29 18.64 24.08
C GLN A 58 35.93 18.81 24.82
N THR A 59 35.04 19.51 24.09
CA THR A 59 33.58 19.32 23.92
C THR A 59 32.73 19.00 25.15
N GLY A 60 32.16 20.05 25.75
CA GLY A 60 31.05 19.95 26.69
C GLY A 60 29.69 19.81 25.99
N GLN A 61 28.96 18.76 26.34
CA GLN A 61 27.50 18.70 26.26
C GLN A 61 26.88 19.81 27.14
N PRO A 62 25.72 20.36 26.74
CA PRO A 62 24.69 20.81 27.67
C PRO A 62 23.60 19.73 27.86
N PRO A 63 22.84 19.81 28.97
CA PRO A 63 22.34 18.65 29.71
C PRO A 63 21.06 18.02 29.17
N ILE A 64 21.01 16.70 29.36
CA ILE A 64 19.83 15.83 29.26
C ILE A 64 18.89 16.15 30.43
N ASN A 65 17.66 16.54 30.13
CA ASN A 65 16.57 16.46 31.09
C ASN A 65 15.64 15.32 30.67
N VAL A 66 15.80 14.20 31.37
CA VAL A 66 14.91 13.04 31.34
C VAL A 66 14.07 13.10 32.62
N PRO A 67 12.75 12.97 32.54
CA PRO A 67 12.01 12.28 33.58
C PRO A 67 11.96 10.79 33.22
N GLY A 68 12.67 9.97 34.00
CA GLY A 68 12.47 8.51 34.05
C GLY A 68 11.24 8.20 34.92
N GLY A 69 10.71 6.97 34.98
CA GLY A 69 10.97 5.72 34.27
C GLY A 69 9.62 5.07 33.95
N GLY A 70 9.48 3.84 33.49
CA GLY A 70 10.38 2.75 33.19
C GLY A 70 9.51 1.61 32.61
N GLY A 71 10.15 0.71 31.86
CA GLY A 71 9.54 -0.57 31.47
C GLY A 71 8.95 -0.64 30.06
N GLY A 72 9.72 -1.26 29.14
CA GLY A 72 9.20 -2.30 28.25
C GLY A 72 8.43 -1.91 26.97
N ASN A 73 8.96 -2.40 25.85
CA ASN A 73 8.29 -2.82 24.60
C ASN A 73 8.00 -1.82 23.45
N SER A 74 8.69 -2.12 22.34
CA SER A 74 8.24 -2.09 20.94
C SER A 74 7.42 -0.89 20.44
N GLY A 75 8.11 0.19 20.06
CA GLY A 75 7.54 1.25 19.22
C GLY A 75 7.75 0.97 17.74
N THR A 76 6.73 0.43 17.06
CA THR A 76 6.58 0.59 15.60
C THR A 76 5.68 1.81 15.39
N GLY A 77 6.21 2.79 14.65
CA GLY A 77 5.73 4.18 14.63
C GLY A 77 4.48 4.42 13.79
N TRP A 78 3.35 3.88 14.23
CA TRP A 78 2.02 4.42 13.94
C TRP A 78 1.29 4.75 15.25
N THR A 79 1.98 5.34 16.23
CA THR A 79 1.29 6.06 17.31
C THR A 79 0.66 7.30 16.70
N SER A 80 -0.66 7.26 16.50
CA SER A 80 -1.57 8.40 16.35
C SER A 80 -0.89 9.76 16.10
N VAL A 81 -0.66 10.14 14.83
CA VAL A 81 -0.38 11.54 14.49
C VAL A 81 -1.71 12.30 14.47
N PHE A 82 -2.46 12.25 15.57
CA PHE A 82 -3.46 13.25 15.86
C PHE A 82 -2.72 14.36 16.60
N ASN A 83 -2.36 15.41 15.85
CA ASN A 83 -2.06 16.68 16.48
C ASN A 83 -3.39 17.18 17.10
N PRO A 84 -3.50 17.34 18.42
CA PRO A 84 -4.69 17.92 19.05
C PRO A 84 -4.95 19.37 18.61
N ASN A 85 -4.02 19.98 17.85
CA ASN A 85 -4.18 21.28 17.20
C ASN A 85 -4.60 21.19 15.72
N LEU A 86 -5.06 20.03 15.23
CA LEU A 86 -5.81 20.03 13.98
C LEU A 86 -7.06 20.90 14.20
N PRO A 87 -7.35 21.87 13.30
CA PRO A 87 -8.65 22.51 13.30
C PRO A 87 -9.71 21.42 13.30
N ALA A 88 -10.77 21.58 14.10
CA ALA A 88 -11.92 20.69 13.99
C ALA A 88 -12.32 20.60 12.51
N PRO A 89 -12.61 19.39 11.99
CA PRO A 89 -13.09 19.27 10.62
C PRO A 89 -14.26 20.25 10.45
N PRO A 90 -14.26 21.08 9.38
CA PRO A 90 -15.39 21.95 9.08
C PRO A 90 -16.67 21.10 9.02
N ALA A 91 -17.81 21.68 9.40
CA ALA A 91 -19.10 20.99 9.43
C ALA A 91 -19.33 20.20 8.14
N ALA A 92 -19.83 18.95 8.27
CA ALA A 92 -20.09 18.04 7.15
C ALA A 92 -20.74 18.76 5.95
N PRO A 93 -20.46 18.33 4.70
CA PRO A 93 -21.03 18.95 3.50
C PRO A 93 -22.54 19.14 3.62
N GLY A 94 -23.08 20.08 2.84
CA GLY A 94 -24.52 20.33 2.77
C GLY A 94 -25.35 19.04 2.63
N VAL A 95 -26.64 19.11 3.00
CA VAL A 95 -27.57 17.97 3.08
C VAL A 95 -27.31 16.91 1.98
N PRO A 96 -26.99 15.65 2.36
CA PRO A 96 -26.67 14.59 1.40
C PRO A 96 -27.72 14.45 0.30
N ARG A 97 -27.25 14.19 -0.94
CA ARG A 97 -28.13 13.91 -2.07
C ARG A 97 -27.91 12.47 -2.53
N LEU A 98 -28.54 11.57 -1.79
CA LEU A 98 -28.37 10.13 -1.98
C LEU A 98 -29.17 9.61 -3.17
N VAL A 99 -28.52 8.81 -4.01
CA VAL A 99 -29.19 7.87 -4.91
C VAL A 99 -29.05 6.48 -4.33
N ILE A 100 -30.18 5.85 -4.00
CA ILE A 100 -30.22 4.60 -3.24
C ILE A 100 -30.62 3.43 -4.15
N LEU A 101 -29.82 2.37 -4.12
CA LEU A 101 -30.24 1.03 -4.56
C LEU A 101 -30.68 0.24 -3.32
N SER A 102 -31.78 -0.50 -3.43
CA SER A 102 -32.31 -1.26 -2.29
C SER A 102 -32.97 -2.57 -2.68
N ASN A 103 -32.92 -3.52 -1.75
CA ASN A 103 -33.71 -4.75 -1.76
C ASN A 103 -34.05 -5.15 -0.30
N ALA A 104 -34.55 -6.38 -0.09
CA ALA A 104 -34.91 -6.85 1.26
C ALA A 104 -33.72 -7.01 2.23
N LYS A 105 -32.49 -7.14 1.72
CA LYS A 105 -31.26 -7.40 2.50
C LYS A 105 -30.33 -6.21 2.62
N VAL A 106 -30.33 -5.27 1.67
CA VAL A 106 -29.34 -4.19 1.60
C VAL A 106 -29.98 -2.89 1.12
N ARG A 107 -29.53 -1.78 1.68
CA ARG A 107 -29.62 -0.46 1.05
C ARG A 107 -28.22 0.09 0.89
N VAL A 108 -27.89 0.57 -0.30
CA VAL A 108 -26.62 1.26 -0.59
C VAL A 108 -26.93 2.59 -1.26
N GLY A 109 -26.32 3.66 -0.77
CA GLY A 109 -26.50 5.01 -1.27
C GLY A 109 -25.17 5.64 -1.66
N VAL A 110 -25.14 6.21 -2.88
CA VAL A 110 -24.05 7.09 -3.32
C VAL A 110 -24.46 8.55 -3.14
N ASP A 111 -23.55 9.40 -2.70
CA ASP A 111 -23.85 10.82 -2.45
C ASP A 111 -23.39 11.75 -3.57
N LEU A 112 -24.36 12.33 -4.27
CA LEU A 112 -24.10 13.23 -5.39
C LEU A 112 -23.55 14.61 -4.98
N VAL A 113 -23.45 14.91 -3.68
CA VAL A 113 -22.74 16.10 -3.18
C VAL A 113 -21.37 15.77 -2.58
N ALA A 114 -20.93 14.51 -2.64
CA ALA A 114 -19.66 14.06 -2.06
C ALA A 114 -18.98 13.05 -3.01
N GLY A 115 -18.71 13.49 -4.24
CA GLY A 115 -18.01 12.70 -5.26
C GLY A 115 -18.70 11.40 -5.69
N GLY A 116 -19.97 11.20 -5.34
CA GLY A 116 -20.72 9.97 -5.57
C GLY A 116 -20.09 8.74 -4.93
N ALA A 117 -19.35 8.93 -3.83
CA ALA A 117 -18.86 7.86 -2.99
C ALA A 117 -20.01 7.16 -2.26
N ILE A 118 -19.78 5.93 -1.77
CA ILE A 118 -20.76 5.24 -0.93
C ILE A 118 -20.67 5.84 0.48
N THR A 119 -21.66 6.63 0.85
CA THR A 119 -21.81 7.24 2.19
C THR A 119 -22.91 6.56 3.00
N PHE A 120 -23.70 5.67 2.38
CA PHE A 120 -24.80 4.98 3.04
C PHE A 120 -24.80 3.50 2.70
N LEU A 121 -24.77 2.63 3.72
CA LEU A 121 -24.83 1.19 3.58
C LEU A 121 -25.49 0.56 4.81
N THR A 122 -26.54 -0.26 4.63
CA THR A 122 -27.29 -0.87 5.74
C THR A 122 -27.56 -2.36 5.54
N ASP A 123 -27.57 -3.13 6.64
CA ASP A 123 -28.13 -4.48 6.71
C ASP A 123 -29.65 -4.42 6.82
N GLY A 124 -30.34 -4.62 5.71
CA GLY A 124 -31.78 -4.57 5.57
C GLY A 124 -32.37 -3.15 5.51
N PRO A 125 -33.70 -3.03 5.35
CA PRO A 125 -34.37 -1.75 5.11
C PRO A 125 -34.39 -0.80 6.31
N ARG A 126 -34.25 -1.35 7.53
CA ARG A 126 -34.26 -0.64 8.82
C ARG A 126 -32.90 -0.70 9.54
N GLY A 127 -31.85 -1.14 8.86
CA GLY A 127 -30.50 -1.17 9.43
C GLY A 127 -29.97 0.24 9.69
N ILE A 128 -29.03 0.33 10.62
CA ILE A 128 -28.24 1.56 10.82
C ILE A 128 -27.26 1.73 9.67
N ASN A 129 -26.93 2.98 9.33
CA ASN A 129 -25.83 3.23 8.41
C ASN A 129 -24.53 2.71 9.03
N MET A 130 -23.79 1.90 8.28
CA MET A 130 -22.53 1.32 8.70
C MET A 130 -21.35 2.22 8.36
N VAL A 131 -21.50 3.07 7.35
CA VAL A 131 -20.43 3.94 6.84
C VAL A 131 -20.14 5.05 7.84
N ASN A 132 -18.86 5.29 8.12
CA ASN A 132 -18.43 6.47 8.84
C ASN A 132 -18.38 7.64 7.85
N ASN A 133 -18.90 8.80 8.24
CA ASN A 133 -19.05 10.03 7.47
C ASN A 133 -18.54 11.24 8.28
N PHE A 134 -17.61 11.04 9.22
CA PHE A 134 -17.07 12.09 10.09
C PHE A 134 -16.36 13.21 9.31
N ASP A 135 -15.64 12.85 8.25
CA ASP A 135 -14.95 13.75 7.33
C ASP A 135 -14.95 13.16 5.90
N LEU A 136 -14.42 13.88 4.90
CA LEU A 136 -14.38 13.43 3.49
C LEU A 136 -13.26 12.44 3.17
N GLY A 137 -12.43 12.09 4.15
CA GLY A 137 -11.42 11.03 4.03
C GLY A 137 -11.99 9.67 4.44
N ARG A 138 -13.10 9.64 5.18
CA ARG A 138 -13.70 8.44 5.74
C ARG A 138 -15.01 8.12 5.05
N GLN A 139 -15.01 7.23 4.07
CA GLN A 139 -16.19 6.68 3.39
C GLN A 139 -15.85 5.28 2.86
N LEU A 140 -16.74 4.68 2.07
CA LEU A 140 -16.38 3.61 1.14
C LEU A 140 -16.04 4.25 -0.21
N GLN A 141 -14.75 4.42 -0.47
CA GLN A 141 -14.28 5.29 -1.54
C GLN A 141 -12.93 4.87 -2.15
N THR A 142 -12.59 5.49 -3.28
CA THR A 142 -11.29 5.33 -3.95
C THR A 142 -10.31 6.39 -3.48
N SER A 143 -9.11 5.97 -3.11
CA SER A 143 -8.01 6.86 -2.79
C SER A 143 -6.72 6.31 -3.42
N LEU A 144 -6.09 7.13 -4.27
CA LEU A 144 -4.93 6.73 -5.07
C LEU A 144 -3.69 7.50 -4.61
N TYR A 145 -2.50 6.96 -4.87
CA TYR A 145 -1.23 7.53 -4.41
C TYR A 145 -0.18 7.45 -5.51
N SER A 146 0.50 8.57 -5.77
CA SER A 146 1.70 8.63 -6.61
C SER A 146 2.64 9.75 -6.10
N GLY A 147 3.77 9.95 -6.77
CA GLY A 147 4.63 11.12 -6.55
C GLY A 147 4.17 12.33 -7.38
N PRO A 148 4.86 13.48 -7.26
CA PRO A 148 5.98 13.74 -6.34
C PRO A 148 5.56 13.76 -4.86
N ILE A 149 6.55 13.69 -3.97
CA ILE A 149 6.38 13.84 -2.51
C ILE A 149 7.38 14.91 -2.04
N PRO A 150 6.93 16.06 -1.49
CA PRO A 150 5.55 16.51 -1.41
C PRO A 150 4.93 16.80 -2.79
N TYR A 151 3.60 16.81 -2.86
CA TYR A 151 2.86 17.23 -4.05
C TYR A 151 2.40 18.67 -3.93
N VAL A 152 2.73 19.48 -4.92
CA VAL A 152 2.34 20.90 -5.02
C VAL A 152 1.74 21.14 -6.40
N GLN A 153 0.66 21.91 -6.46
CA GLN A 153 -0.02 22.26 -7.71
C GLN A 153 -0.65 23.64 -7.58
N ASN A 154 -0.61 24.43 -8.65
CA ASN A 154 -1.26 25.75 -8.72
C ASN A 154 -0.89 26.69 -7.54
N GLY A 155 0.37 26.62 -7.08
CA GLY A 155 0.86 27.42 -5.95
C GLY A 155 0.37 26.98 -4.57
N LYS A 156 -0.44 25.92 -4.48
CA LYS A 156 -0.96 25.38 -3.22
C LYS A 156 0.05 24.44 -2.57
N GLN A 157 0.20 24.59 -1.26
CA GLN A 157 1.05 23.74 -0.44
C GLN A 157 0.20 22.67 0.25
N PRO A 158 0.72 21.44 0.40
CA PRO A 158 0.01 20.41 1.14
C PRO A 158 -0.03 20.76 2.62
N ALA A 159 -1.15 20.45 3.27
CA ALA A 159 -1.26 20.54 4.71
C ALA A 159 -0.14 19.74 5.39
N PHE A 160 0.46 20.34 6.42
CA PHE A 160 1.70 19.83 7.00
C PHE A 160 1.60 18.35 7.43
N VAL A 161 0.49 17.95 8.07
CA VAL A 161 0.29 16.57 8.55
C VAL A 161 0.21 15.53 7.42
N TRP A 162 -0.16 15.93 6.20
CA TRP A 162 -0.36 15.04 5.06
C TRP A 162 0.63 15.29 3.91
N ARG A 163 1.67 16.11 4.12
CA ARG A 163 2.65 16.51 3.09
C ARG A 163 3.39 15.35 2.41
N ASN A 164 3.46 14.20 3.08
CA ASN A 164 4.15 13.00 2.58
C ASN A 164 3.22 12.05 1.77
N LEU A 165 1.94 12.39 1.61
CA LEU A 165 1.01 11.57 0.80
C LEU A 165 1.24 11.72 -0.70
N GLY A 166 1.97 12.73 -1.16
CA GLY A 166 2.21 12.97 -2.59
C GLY A 166 0.93 13.27 -3.36
N TRP A 167 0.87 12.87 -4.64
CA TRP A 167 -0.34 12.99 -5.44
C TRP A 167 -1.38 12.00 -4.91
N ASN A 168 -2.37 12.51 -4.17
CA ASN A 168 -3.39 11.70 -3.52
C ASN A 168 -4.83 12.13 -3.87
N PRO A 169 -5.36 11.71 -5.04
CA PRO A 169 -6.77 11.90 -5.38
C PRO A 169 -7.68 11.07 -4.47
N VAL A 170 -8.63 11.74 -3.83
CA VAL A 170 -9.65 11.14 -2.95
C VAL A 170 -11.03 11.43 -3.52
N GLN A 171 -11.83 10.38 -3.68
CA GLN A 171 -13.11 10.43 -4.38
C GLN A 171 -14.11 11.37 -3.72
N THR A 172 -14.24 11.38 -2.39
CA THR A 172 -15.26 12.18 -1.71
C THR A 172 -14.89 13.67 -1.63
N GLY A 173 -13.61 14.01 -1.46
CA GLY A 173 -13.17 15.39 -1.29
C GLY A 173 -11.78 15.54 -0.67
N ASP A 174 -11.53 16.69 -0.06
CA ASP A 174 -10.25 17.02 0.58
C ASP A 174 -10.33 17.16 2.11
N MET A 175 -9.18 17.30 2.75
CA MET A 175 -9.10 17.46 4.21
C MET A 175 -9.62 18.80 4.73
N HIS A 176 -9.91 19.74 3.83
CA HIS A 176 -10.45 21.06 4.11
C HIS A 176 -11.98 21.06 3.97
N ASN A 177 -12.57 19.87 3.84
CA ASN A 177 -14.01 19.64 3.73
C ASN A 177 -14.64 20.26 2.48
N ASN A 178 -13.86 20.36 1.39
CA ASN A 178 -14.43 20.63 0.07
C ASN A 178 -14.84 19.29 -0.56
N PRO A 179 -16.11 19.10 -0.94
CA PRO A 179 -16.52 17.89 -1.63
C PRO A 179 -16.05 17.88 -3.08
N ALA A 180 -15.72 16.69 -3.56
CA ALA A 180 -15.43 16.41 -4.96
C ALA A 180 -16.69 16.52 -5.82
N GLN A 181 -16.50 16.95 -7.06
CA GLN A 181 -17.58 17.20 -7.99
C GLN A 181 -18.00 15.92 -8.73
N VAL A 182 -19.28 15.56 -8.64
CA VAL A 182 -19.91 14.62 -9.58
C VAL A 182 -20.17 15.36 -10.90
N ILE A 183 -19.57 14.87 -11.98
CA ILE A 183 -19.70 15.43 -13.34
C ILE A 183 -20.65 14.62 -14.22
N GLY A 184 -21.10 13.45 -13.75
CA GLY A 184 -22.14 12.66 -14.39
C GLY A 184 -22.60 11.51 -13.50
N TYR A 185 -23.88 11.16 -13.60
CA TYR A 185 -24.40 9.93 -12.99
C TYR A 185 -25.59 9.43 -13.80
N GLN A 186 -25.85 8.13 -13.71
CA GLN A 186 -27.00 7.50 -14.33
C GLN A 186 -27.45 6.32 -13.48
N GLN A 187 -28.67 6.37 -12.96
CA GLN A 187 -29.32 5.17 -12.46
C GLN A 187 -29.77 4.35 -13.67
N LEU A 188 -29.15 3.18 -13.87
CA LEU A 188 -29.36 2.36 -15.05
C LEU A 188 -30.65 1.55 -14.94
N ASP A 189 -31.00 1.13 -13.72
CA ASP A 189 -32.26 0.48 -13.35
C ASP A 189 -32.42 0.44 -11.81
N SER A 190 -33.28 -0.45 -11.30
CA SER A 190 -33.56 -0.59 -9.86
C SER A 190 -32.39 -1.11 -9.05
N ASN A 191 -31.37 -1.73 -9.67
CA ASN A 191 -30.26 -2.34 -8.96
C ASN A 191 -28.87 -1.95 -9.49
N ARG A 192 -28.78 -1.00 -10.42
CA ARG A 192 -27.52 -0.52 -10.99
C ARG A 192 -27.45 1.00 -11.08
N ILE A 193 -26.28 1.53 -10.75
CA ILE A 193 -25.96 2.96 -10.90
C ILE A 193 -24.54 3.15 -11.42
N TYR A 194 -24.36 4.17 -12.23
CA TYR A 194 -23.08 4.71 -12.69
C TYR A 194 -22.88 6.11 -12.13
N VAL A 195 -21.64 6.42 -11.73
CA VAL A 195 -21.19 7.74 -11.25
C VAL A 195 -19.85 8.08 -11.89
N LYS A 196 -19.65 9.36 -12.20
CA LYS A 196 -18.42 9.94 -12.71
C LYS A 196 -18.06 11.21 -11.93
N THR A 197 -16.81 11.27 -11.47
CA THR A 197 -16.35 12.28 -10.51
C THR A 197 -14.98 12.81 -10.89
N ILE A 198 -14.75 14.10 -10.60
CA ILE A 198 -13.41 14.68 -10.52
C ILE A 198 -13.03 14.71 -9.03
N PRO A 199 -12.12 13.82 -8.57
CA PRO A 199 -11.70 13.79 -7.18
C PRO A 199 -10.86 15.03 -6.82
N LEU A 200 -10.68 15.27 -5.53
CA LEU A 200 -9.76 16.32 -5.05
C LEU A 200 -8.45 15.71 -4.54
N VAL A 201 -7.37 16.48 -4.59
CA VAL A 201 -6.09 16.11 -3.99
C VAL A 201 -6.18 16.35 -2.49
N TRP A 202 -6.26 15.27 -1.70
CA TRP A 202 -6.54 15.31 -0.26
C TRP A 202 -5.78 16.38 0.54
N PRO A 203 -4.43 16.47 0.45
CA PRO A 203 -3.69 17.42 1.28
C PRO A 203 -3.77 18.88 0.79
N LEU A 204 -4.34 19.16 -0.39
CA LEU A 204 -4.42 20.51 -0.97
C LEU A 204 -5.81 21.12 -0.75
N PHE A 205 -5.86 22.45 -0.66
CA PHE A 205 -7.12 23.18 -0.50
C PHE A 205 -7.88 23.29 -1.82
N ASN A 206 -9.00 22.57 -1.93
CA ASN A 206 -9.93 22.54 -3.06
C ASN A 206 -9.21 22.44 -4.41
N GLU A 207 -8.30 21.47 -4.54
CA GLU A 207 -7.53 21.26 -5.76
C GLU A 207 -8.04 20.01 -6.48
N PRO A 208 -8.69 20.16 -7.65
CA PRO A 208 -9.07 19.03 -8.47
C PRO A 208 -7.84 18.21 -8.87
N ALA A 209 -7.92 16.89 -8.68
CA ALA A 209 -6.89 16.01 -9.17
C ALA A 209 -6.96 15.90 -10.69
N GLU A 210 -5.80 15.69 -11.32
CA GLU A 210 -5.66 15.48 -12.76
C GLU A 210 -6.09 14.06 -13.16
N CYS A 211 -7.29 13.63 -12.74
CA CYS A 211 -7.89 12.36 -13.13
C CYS A 211 -9.42 12.42 -13.08
N VAL A 212 -10.06 11.41 -13.67
CA VAL A 212 -11.50 11.20 -13.60
C VAL A 212 -11.75 9.80 -13.08
N MET A 213 -12.60 9.68 -12.07
CA MET A 213 -13.02 8.41 -11.49
C MET A 213 -14.43 8.06 -11.97
N GLU A 214 -14.63 6.80 -12.31
CA GLU A 214 -15.89 6.23 -12.76
C GLU A 214 -16.19 4.97 -11.94
N HIS A 215 -17.42 4.85 -11.44
CA HIS A 215 -17.87 3.72 -10.64
C HIS A 215 -19.20 3.19 -11.17
N TRP A 216 -19.29 1.87 -11.33
CA TRP A 216 -20.52 1.16 -11.63
C TRP A 216 -20.85 0.23 -10.47
N LEU A 217 -21.96 0.50 -9.80
CA LEU A 217 -22.44 -0.32 -8.69
C LEU A 217 -23.58 -1.21 -9.19
N THR A 218 -23.55 -2.47 -8.77
CA THR A 218 -24.63 -3.44 -8.99
C THR A 218 -24.99 -4.11 -7.67
N LEU A 219 -26.24 -3.94 -7.24
CA LEU A 219 -26.79 -4.58 -6.05
C LEU A 219 -27.45 -5.91 -6.42
N ARG A 220 -26.99 -7.01 -5.82
CA ARG A 220 -27.60 -8.34 -5.96
C ARG A 220 -27.56 -9.06 -4.62
N ASP A 221 -28.72 -9.50 -4.16
CA ASP A 221 -28.87 -10.15 -2.87
C ASP A 221 -28.22 -9.33 -1.72
N ASN A 222 -27.28 -9.89 -0.96
CA ASN A 222 -26.54 -9.20 0.09
C ASN A 222 -25.21 -8.57 -0.38
N VAL A 223 -25.00 -8.43 -1.69
CA VAL A 223 -23.73 -8.01 -2.28
C VAL A 223 -23.89 -6.75 -3.12
N VAL A 224 -23.03 -5.77 -2.88
CA VAL A 224 -22.80 -4.65 -3.80
C VAL A 224 -21.49 -4.93 -4.53
N ASN A 225 -21.60 -5.23 -5.82
CA ASN A 225 -20.46 -5.31 -6.71
C ASN A 225 -20.14 -3.91 -7.24
N VAL A 226 -18.86 -3.55 -7.26
CA VAL A 226 -18.42 -2.24 -7.74
C VAL A 226 -17.27 -2.43 -8.71
N ARG A 227 -17.46 -1.94 -9.94
CA ARG A 227 -16.40 -1.78 -10.93
C ARG A 227 -15.93 -0.34 -10.91
N SER A 228 -14.62 -0.13 -10.90
CA SER A 228 -13.99 1.18 -10.85
C SER A 228 -13.07 1.36 -12.05
N ARG A 229 -13.07 2.57 -12.62
CA ARG A 229 -12.13 3.01 -13.65
C ARG A 229 -11.64 4.41 -13.32
N THR A 230 -10.32 4.60 -13.32
CA THR A 230 -9.70 5.92 -13.19
C THR A 230 -8.88 6.23 -14.43
N GLN A 231 -9.19 7.33 -15.10
CA GLN A 231 -8.36 7.89 -16.16
C GLN A 231 -7.46 8.97 -15.56
N VAL A 232 -6.16 8.72 -15.50
CA VAL A 232 -5.16 9.73 -15.10
C VAL A 232 -4.81 10.57 -16.33
N ASN A 233 -4.71 11.89 -16.15
CA ASN A 233 -4.41 12.88 -17.19
C ASN A 233 -3.48 13.98 -16.65
N ARG A 234 -2.35 13.58 -16.04
CA ARG A 234 -1.37 14.50 -15.45
C ARG A 234 -0.49 15.14 -16.51
N ARG A 235 -0.12 16.41 -16.29
CA ARG A 235 0.88 17.11 -17.11
C ARG A 235 2.30 16.66 -16.83
N ASP A 236 2.59 16.33 -15.57
CA ASP A 236 3.86 15.78 -15.15
C ASP A 236 3.99 14.33 -15.62
N THR A 237 4.95 14.10 -16.52
CA THR A 237 5.21 12.79 -17.16
C THR A 237 6.27 11.96 -16.43
N THR A 238 6.72 12.39 -15.25
CA THR A 238 7.70 11.62 -14.45
C THR A 238 7.08 10.30 -14.01
N GLN A 239 7.75 9.18 -14.28
CA GLN A 239 7.35 7.89 -13.70
C GLN A 239 7.87 7.79 -12.27
N TYR A 240 6.95 7.72 -11.31
CA TYR A 240 7.25 7.53 -9.90
C TYR A 240 7.23 6.06 -9.50
N GLU A 241 7.91 5.72 -8.40
CA GLU A 241 7.84 4.38 -7.82
C GLU A 241 6.40 3.99 -7.47
N ALA A 242 6.10 2.70 -7.52
CA ALA A 242 4.78 2.20 -7.18
C ALA A 242 4.44 2.49 -5.73
N ARG A 243 3.17 2.80 -5.48
CA ARG A 243 2.64 3.01 -4.13
C ARG A 243 1.49 2.08 -3.85
N ALA A 244 1.30 1.76 -2.58
CA ALA A 244 0.11 1.06 -2.11
C ALA A 244 -1.11 1.97 -2.32
N GLN A 245 -2.09 1.47 -3.04
CA GLN A 245 -3.35 2.17 -3.33
C GLN A 245 -4.43 1.81 -2.30
N GLU A 246 -5.56 2.51 -2.27
CA GLU A 246 -6.74 2.13 -1.49
C GLU A 246 -7.92 1.88 -2.44
N VAL A 247 -8.17 0.59 -2.75
CA VAL A 247 -9.00 0.18 -3.90
C VAL A 247 -10.04 -0.89 -3.53
N PRO A 248 -11.07 -0.53 -2.74
CA PRO A 248 -11.31 0.77 -2.10
C PRO A 248 -10.72 0.83 -0.68
N CYS A 249 -10.78 2.01 -0.04
CA CYS A 249 -10.86 2.07 1.42
C CYS A 249 -12.32 1.97 1.87
N ALA A 250 -12.54 1.37 3.03
CA ALA A 250 -13.84 1.27 3.68
C ALA A 250 -13.71 1.62 5.16
N TYR A 251 -14.31 2.75 5.54
CA TYR A 251 -14.42 3.19 6.93
C TYR A 251 -15.82 2.91 7.47
N LEU A 252 -15.90 2.17 8.57
CA LEU A 252 -17.18 1.88 9.24
C LEU A 252 -17.20 2.38 10.67
N ASN A 253 -18.41 2.65 11.15
CA ASN A 253 -18.68 3.15 12.49
C ASN A 253 -18.07 2.26 13.58
N ALA A 254 -17.72 2.89 14.71
CA ALA A 254 -17.07 2.24 15.86
C ALA A 254 -17.66 0.88 16.30
N PRO A 255 -18.99 0.62 16.21
CA PRO A 255 -19.54 -0.69 16.55
C PRO A 255 -19.02 -1.85 15.68
N PHE A 256 -18.57 -1.60 14.44
CA PHE A 256 -18.07 -2.61 13.49
C PHE A 256 -16.56 -2.88 13.67
N ASN A 257 -16.12 -3.01 14.92
CA ASN A 257 -14.70 -3.09 15.27
C ASN A 257 -14.11 -4.50 15.30
N GLN A 258 -14.89 -5.54 14.98
CA GLN A 258 -14.36 -6.89 14.89
C GLN A 258 -13.70 -7.14 13.53
N ILE A 259 -12.38 -7.30 13.53
CA ILE A 259 -11.59 -7.53 12.31
C ILE A 259 -11.41 -9.03 12.11
N VAL A 260 -11.95 -9.58 11.03
CA VAL A 260 -11.90 -11.03 10.75
C VAL A 260 -11.43 -11.29 9.31
N THR A 261 -10.56 -12.27 9.13
CA THR A 261 -10.12 -12.77 7.81
C THR A 261 -9.55 -14.18 7.94
N TYR A 262 -9.15 -14.79 6.82
CA TYR A 262 -8.36 -16.01 6.79
C TYR A 262 -6.93 -15.69 6.31
N THR A 263 -5.94 -16.05 7.13
CA THR A 263 -4.50 -15.83 6.85
C THR A 263 -3.70 -17.13 6.71
N GLY A 264 -4.38 -18.28 6.76
CA GLY A 264 -3.74 -19.58 6.80
C GLY A 264 -3.23 -20.06 5.44
N ALA A 265 -2.47 -21.16 5.48
CA ALA A 265 -1.83 -21.74 4.30
C ALA A 265 -2.70 -22.71 3.48
N GLN A 266 -3.96 -22.86 3.84
CA GLN A 266 -4.93 -23.76 3.18
C GLN A 266 -6.21 -22.99 2.85
N PRO A 267 -6.13 -21.93 2.03
CA PRO A 267 -7.30 -21.12 1.70
C PRO A 267 -8.36 -21.97 1.01
N PHE A 268 -9.62 -21.57 1.17
CA PHE A 268 -10.76 -22.21 0.51
C PHE A 268 -11.10 -23.62 0.99
N THR A 269 -10.65 -23.99 2.20
CA THR A 269 -10.90 -25.30 2.83
C THR A 269 -11.88 -25.24 4.00
N ASN A 270 -12.49 -24.08 4.27
CA ASN A 270 -13.27 -23.80 5.49
C ASN A 270 -12.48 -23.88 6.79
N ALA A 271 -11.14 -23.91 6.75
CA ALA A 271 -10.31 -23.78 7.94
C ALA A 271 -10.66 -22.51 8.74
N ALA A 272 -10.40 -22.52 10.05
CA ALA A 272 -10.80 -21.46 10.97
C ALA A 272 -10.22 -20.09 10.55
N THR A 273 -11.05 -19.06 10.62
CA THR A 273 -10.65 -17.66 10.47
C THR A 273 -9.94 -17.17 11.72
N VAL A 274 -9.22 -16.06 11.60
CA VAL A 274 -8.60 -15.36 12.73
C VAL A 274 -9.38 -14.08 13.07
N ASN A 275 -9.47 -13.76 14.35
CA ASN A 275 -9.96 -12.48 14.84
C ASN A 275 -8.76 -11.61 15.23
N LEU A 276 -8.60 -10.48 14.56
CA LEU A 276 -7.45 -9.58 14.67
C LEU A 276 -7.79 -8.29 15.44
N SER A 277 -8.91 -8.27 16.17
CA SER A 277 -9.47 -7.05 16.78
C SER A 277 -8.65 -6.49 17.94
N ALA A 278 -7.74 -7.30 18.49
CA ALA A 278 -6.77 -6.87 19.51
C ALA A 278 -5.69 -5.95 18.92
N GLU A 279 -5.44 -6.05 17.62
CA GLU A 279 -4.49 -5.21 16.90
C GLU A 279 -5.22 -3.97 16.38
N LYS A 280 -5.14 -2.88 17.14
CA LYS A 280 -5.82 -1.62 16.81
C LYS A 280 -5.08 -0.83 15.75
N ASP A 281 -3.75 -0.92 15.71
CA ASP A 281 -2.93 -0.23 14.73
C ASP A 281 -3.24 -0.66 13.30
N MET A 282 -2.97 0.24 12.34
CA MET A 282 -3.03 -0.09 10.92
C MET A 282 -1.99 -1.15 10.60
N ALA A 283 -2.44 -2.32 10.15
CA ALA A 283 -1.56 -3.44 9.89
C ALA A 283 -1.89 -4.12 8.56
N VAL A 284 -0.83 -4.53 7.86
CA VAL A 284 -0.94 -5.30 6.62
C VAL A 284 -1.42 -6.71 6.94
N ARG A 285 -2.49 -7.13 6.28
CA ARG A 285 -3.09 -8.45 6.38
C ARG A 285 -2.84 -9.22 5.10
N GLN A 286 -2.37 -10.46 5.26
CA GLN A 286 -2.21 -11.42 4.16
C GLN A 286 -3.48 -12.26 4.10
N ALA A 287 -4.51 -11.75 3.42
CA ALA A 287 -5.81 -12.41 3.30
C ALA A 287 -5.75 -13.45 2.17
N THR A 288 -5.46 -14.71 2.52
CA THR A 288 -5.19 -15.77 1.54
C THR A 288 -6.45 -16.27 0.83
N GLU A 289 -7.63 -15.85 1.29
CA GLU A 289 -8.92 -16.02 0.61
C GLU A 289 -9.43 -14.76 -0.10
N ASN A 290 -8.60 -13.71 -0.22
CA ASN A 290 -8.91 -12.43 -0.87
C ASN A 290 -10.05 -11.60 -0.24
N TRP A 291 -10.30 -11.76 1.07
CA TRP A 291 -11.29 -10.97 1.79
C TRP A 291 -10.87 -10.59 3.20
N THR A 292 -11.35 -9.44 3.68
CA THR A 292 -11.36 -9.03 5.09
C THR A 292 -12.77 -8.65 5.50
N ALA A 293 -13.07 -8.65 6.80
CA ALA A 293 -14.37 -8.24 7.31
C ALA A 293 -14.26 -7.36 8.55
N LEU A 294 -15.21 -6.43 8.66
CA LEU A 294 -15.45 -5.57 9.80
C LEU A 294 -16.86 -5.88 10.33
N LEU A 295 -16.96 -6.44 11.54
CA LEU A 295 -18.21 -6.97 12.10
C LEU A 295 -18.56 -6.30 13.42
N ASP A 296 -19.86 -6.30 13.72
CA ASP A 296 -20.39 -5.88 15.01
C ASP A 296 -20.18 -6.94 16.09
N LYS A 297 -20.61 -6.64 17.32
CA LYS A 297 -20.56 -7.57 18.45
C LYS A 297 -21.35 -8.87 18.25
N ASN A 298 -22.29 -8.90 17.31
CA ASN A 298 -23.11 -10.06 16.99
C ASN A 298 -22.52 -10.88 15.82
N GLY A 299 -21.34 -10.50 15.33
CA GLY A 299 -20.67 -11.17 14.22
C GLY A 299 -21.31 -10.89 12.85
N ARG A 300 -22.05 -9.78 12.70
CA ARG A 300 -22.62 -9.32 11.42
C ARG A 300 -21.98 -7.99 11.01
N GLY A 301 -21.70 -7.83 9.72
CA GLY A 301 -21.14 -6.59 9.22
C GLY A 301 -20.80 -6.66 7.74
N LEU A 302 -19.64 -6.12 7.38
CA LEU A 302 -19.21 -5.94 5.99
C LEU A 302 -17.94 -6.71 5.70
N GLY A 303 -18.02 -7.64 4.76
CA GLY A 303 -16.88 -8.21 4.06
C GLY A 303 -16.47 -7.36 2.85
N LEU A 304 -15.17 -7.13 2.70
CA LEU A 304 -14.55 -6.60 1.49
C LEU A 304 -13.82 -7.75 0.77
N HIS A 305 -14.26 -8.11 -0.43
CA HIS A 305 -13.61 -9.10 -1.28
C HIS A 305 -13.10 -8.43 -2.57
N VAL A 306 -11.82 -8.64 -2.88
CA VAL A 306 -11.18 -8.10 -4.09
C VAL A 306 -10.47 -9.26 -4.79
N PRO A 307 -10.96 -9.74 -5.94
CA PRO A 307 -10.41 -10.92 -6.61
C PRO A 307 -8.90 -10.79 -6.86
N ASN A 308 -8.15 -11.87 -6.63
CA ASN A 308 -6.70 -11.95 -6.83
C ASN A 308 -5.88 -10.94 -6.00
N GLN A 309 -6.44 -10.36 -4.93
CA GLN A 309 -5.71 -9.50 -3.99
C GLN A 309 -5.44 -10.22 -2.68
N PHE A 310 -4.18 -10.27 -2.27
CA PHE A 310 -3.76 -10.92 -1.03
C PHE A 310 -3.34 -9.91 0.04
N ARG A 311 -3.07 -8.66 -0.36
CA ARG A 311 -2.61 -7.60 0.52
C ARG A 311 -3.76 -6.66 0.89
N PHE A 312 -4.13 -6.70 2.16
CA PHE A 312 -5.08 -5.77 2.76
C PHE A 312 -4.41 -4.97 3.86
N VAL A 313 -4.99 -3.85 4.23
CA VAL A 313 -4.69 -3.16 5.49
C VAL A 313 -5.98 -3.10 6.27
N THR A 314 -5.92 -3.38 7.57
CA THR A 314 -7.04 -3.21 8.49
C THR A 314 -6.59 -2.55 9.78
N GLY A 315 -7.53 -1.98 10.51
CA GLY A 315 -7.31 -1.57 11.89
C GLY A 315 -8.47 -0.74 12.45
N PHE A 316 -8.22 -0.04 13.54
CA PHE A 316 -9.21 0.73 14.28
C PHE A 316 -8.61 2.06 14.77
N LEU A 317 -9.25 3.17 14.43
CA LEU A 317 -8.86 4.52 14.85
C LEU A 317 -9.82 4.99 15.94
N GLY A 318 -9.26 5.52 17.04
CA GLY A 318 -10.01 5.95 18.22
C GLY A 318 -10.07 4.91 19.34
N SER A 319 -10.65 5.29 20.48
CA SER A 319 -10.69 4.46 21.70
C SER A 319 -12.10 3.95 22.05
N SER A 320 -13.15 4.57 21.52
CA SER A 320 -14.54 4.16 21.77
C SER A 320 -14.97 3.06 20.80
N SER A 321 -15.63 2.02 21.31
CA SER A 321 -16.31 1.00 20.49
C SER A 321 -17.78 1.34 20.18
N THR A 322 -18.24 2.52 20.62
CA THR A 322 -19.55 3.08 20.33
C THR A 322 -19.41 4.36 19.51
N GLY A 323 -20.40 4.62 18.67
CA GLY A 323 -20.41 5.78 17.78
C GLY A 323 -21.42 5.60 16.65
N THR A 324 -21.75 6.72 16.04
CA THR A 324 -22.62 6.88 14.87
C THR A 324 -21.78 7.18 13.63
N GLU A 325 -22.44 7.42 12.51
CA GLU A 325 -21.78 7.82 11.27
C GLU A 325 -21.05 9.16 11.34
N PHE A 326 -21.31 9.99 12.34
CA PHE A 326 -20.67 11.31 12.48
C PHE A 326 -19.72 11.41 13.66
N ASP A 327 -19.33 10.27 14.24
CA ASP A 327 -18.35 10.21 15.32
C ASP A 327 -16.96 9.83 14.79
N ASP A 328 -15.91 10.36 15.43
CA ASP A 328 -14.52 10.12 15.02
C ASP A 328 -14.08 8.64 15.07
N PRO A 329 -14.42 7.83 16.10
CA PRO A 329 -13.93 6.46 16.17
C PRO A 329 -14.44 5.59 15.01
N THR A 330 -13.51 4.94 14.31
CA THR A 330 -13.80 4.21 13.06
C THR A 330 -12.96 2.96 12.93
N SER A 331 -13.55 1.93 12.35
CA SER A 331 -12.83 0.78 11.82
C SER A 331 -12.43 1.05 10.36
N TYR A 332 -11.37 0.39 9.89
CA TYR A 332 -10.83 0.58 8.55
C TYR A 332 -10.45 -0.76 7.93
N GLN A 333 -10.75 -0.91 6.64
CA GLN A 333 -10.18 -1.94 5.78
C GLN A 333 -9.95 -1.42 4.36
N ALA A 334 -8.90 -1.89 3.70
CA ALA A 334 -8.65 -1.62 2.28
C ALA A 334 -7.88 -2.77 1.62
N ALA A 335 -8.17 -3.05 0.36
CA ALA A 335 -7.22 -3.75 -0.50
C ALA A 335 -6.16 -2.77 -0.97
N THR A 336 -4.90 -3.17 -0.93
CA THR A 336 -3.77 -2.26 -1.08
C THR A 336 -2.66 -2.77 -2.02
N PRO A 337 -2.99 -3.05 -3.30
CA PRO A 337 -1.98 -3.38 -4.32
C PRO A 337 -0.97 -2.25 -4.49
N LEU A 338 0.26 -2.61 -4.85
CA LEU A 338 1.25 -1.64 -5.31
C LEU A 338 1.08 -1.43 -6.81
N VAL A 339 0.95 -0.16 -7.22
CA VAL A 339 0.69 0.21 -8.61
C VAL A 339 1.64 1.32 -9.03
N VAL A 340 2.29 1.14 -10.20
CA VAL A 340 2.97 2.24 -10.92
C VAL A 340 1.90 3.04 -11.65
N MET A 341 1.74 4.30 -11.26
CA MET A 341 0.72 5.20 -11.81
C MET A 341 1.37 6.22 -12.74
N ASP A 342 1.39 5.93 -14.04
CA ASP A 342 1.88 6.87 -15.05
C ASP A 342 0.88 8.01 -15.25
N HIS A 343 1.38 9.11 -15.82
CA HIS A 343 0.63 10.34 -16.06
C HIS A 343 -0.64 10.17 -16.91
N ASN A 344 -0.75 9.09 -17.69
CA ASN A 344 -1.83 8.79 -18.63
C ASN A 344 -2.47 7.41 -18.39
N THR A 345 -2.24 6.80 -17.22
CA THR A 345 -2.73 5.44 -16.91
C THR A 345 -4.25 5.36 -16.92
N VAL A 346 -4.79 4.27 -17.47
CA VAL A 346 -6.16 3.80 -17.20
C VAL A 346 -6.07 2.70 -16.16
N TYR A 347 -6.55 3.00 -14.95
CA TYR A 347 -6.50 2.05 -13.84
C TYR A 347 -7.90 1.51 -13.53
N GLU A 348 -8.06 0.20 -13.61
CA GLU A 348 -9.34 -0.48 -13.40
C GLU A 348 -9.20 -1.56 -12.34
N TYR A 349 -10.24 -1.69 -11.52
CA TYR A 349 -10.35 -2.76 -10.52
C TYR A 349 -11.82 -3.01 -10.19
N GLU A 350 -12.09 -4.15 -9.57
CA GLU A 350 -13.43 -4.56 -9.16
C GLU A 350 -13.40 -5.13 -7.76
N TYR A 351 -14.44 -4.88 -6.98
CA TYR A 351 -14.56 -5.38 -5.61
C TYR A 351 -16.01 -5.68 -5.26
N ASN A 352 -16.18 -6.43 -4.17
CA ASN A 352 -17.47 -6.82 -3.65
C ASN A 352 -17.55 -6.42 -2.18
N LEU A 353 -18.65 -5.78 -1.84
CA LEU A 353 -19.07 -5.45 -0.49
C LEU A 353 -20.16 -6.45 -0.10
N ILE A 354 -19.89 -7.33 0.85
CA ILE A 354 -20.80 -8.41 1.25
C ILE A 354 -21.31 -8.16 2.66
N ILE A 355 -22.61 -7.96 2.80
CA ILE A 355 -23.24 -7.75 4.11
C ILE A 355 -23.67 -9.09 4.70
N GLY A 356 -23.28 -9.35 5.95
CA GLY A 356 -23.71 -10.54 6.67
C GLY A 356 -22.70 -11.03 7.71
N THR A 357 -22.80 -12.31 8.04
CA THR A 357 -21.87 -13.01 8.92
C THR A 357 -20.62 -13.47 8.16
N VAL A 358 -19.60 -13.95 8.88
CA VAL A 358 -18.44 -14.63 8.28
C VAL A 358 -18.87 -15.79 7.37
N ALA A 359 -19.93 -16.52 7.74
CA ALA A 359 -20.44 -17.61 6.93
C ALA A 359 -21.01 -17.11 5.60
N ASP A 360 -21.80 -16.02 5.63
CA ASP A 360 -22.36 -15.41 4.42
C ASP A 360 -21.24 -14.87 3.49
N ILE A 361 -20.25 -14.21 4.09
CA ILE A 361 -19.09 -13.65 3.36
C ILE A 361 -18.29 -14.77 2.71
N ARG A 362 -17.91 -15.82 3.44
CA ARG A 362 -17.15 -16.94 2.88
C ARG A 362 -17.95 -17.71 1.84
N ALA A 363 -19.26 -17.90 2.04
CA ALA A 363 -20.12 -18.55 1.05
C ALA A 363 -20.08 -17.81 -0.29
N PHE A 364 -20.19 -16.48 -0.27
CA PHE A 364 -20.05 -15.67 -1.49
C PHE A 364 -18.65 -15.83 -2.11
N VAL A 365 -17.59 -15.65 -1.32
CA VAL A 365 -16.19 -15.72 -1.79
C VAL A 365 -15.90 -17.10 -2.39
N TYR A 366 -16.41 -18.17 -1.80
CA TYR A 366 -16.15 -19.54 -2.24
C TYR A 366 -16.88 -19.90 -3.53
N ALA A 367 -17.91 -19.14 -3.89
CA ALA A 367 -18.61 -19.25 -5.16
C ALA A 367 -17.93 -18.46 -6.29
N GLN A 368 -16.92 -17.63 -5.99
CA GLN A 368 -16.17 -16.89 -7.01
C GLN A 368 -15.08 -17.75 -7.66
N PRO A 369 -14.60 -17.39 -8.87
CA PRO A 369 -13.42 -18.01 -9.46
C PRO A 369 -12.24 -18.03 -8.49
N ARG A 370 -11.53 -19.15 -8.43
CA ARG A 370 -10.35 -19.28 -7.56
C ARG A 370 -9.21 -18.41 -8.06
N PRO A 371 -8.38 -17.85 -7.16
CA PRO A 371 -7.23 -17.08 -7.56
C PRO A 371 -6.21 -17.92 -8.33
N GLU A 372 -5.42 -17.27 -9.19
CA GLU A 372 -4.33 -17.97 -9.89
C GLU A 372 -3.29 -18.49 -8.88
N THR A 373 -3.08 -19.81 -8.90
CA THR A 373 -2.15 -20.50 -7.99
C THR A 373 -0.75 -20.68 -8.57
N LYS A 374 -0.52 -20.17 -9.79
CA LYS A 374 0.74 -20.26 -10.54
C LYS A 374 0.97 -18.97 -11.33
N PRO A 375 2.22 -18.57 -11.61
CA PRO A 375 2.50 -17.43 -12.48
C PRO A 375 1.98 -17.68 -13.90
N ASN A 376 1.24 -16.71 -14.43
CA ASN A 376 0.87 -16.64 -15.85
C ASN A 376 0.92 -15.18 -16.35
N PHE A 377 1.97 -14.44 -15.99
CA PHE A 377 2.08 -13.04 -16.34
C PHE A 377 2.42 -12.87 -17.82
N ARG A 378 1.58 -12.16 -18.57
CA ARG A 378 1.76 -11.88 -20.00
C ARG A 378 1.53 -10.41 -20.27
N PHE A 379 2.60 -9.68 -20.56
CA PHE A 379 2.61 -8.21 -20.62
C PHE A 379 2.11 -7.68 -21.97
N THR A 380 0.94 -8.15 -22.39
CA THR A 380 0.33 -7.80 -23.69
C THR A 380 -0.11 -6.34 -23.74
N ASN A 381 -0.76 -5.87 -22.67
CA ASN A 381 -1.36 -4.54 -22.59
C ASN A 381 -1.34 -3.94 -21.17
N SER A 382 -0.74 -4.62 -20.18
CA SER A 382 -0.62 -4.09 -18.82
C SER A 382 0.57 -4.67 -18.08
N ARG A 383 0.92 -4.04 -16.96
CA ARG A 383 1.96 -4.51 -16.02
C ARG A 383 1.49 -5.68 -15.15
N GLN A 384 0.18 -5.95 -15.09
CA GLN A 384 -0.39 -6.99 -14.22
C GLN A 384 0.12 -6.90 -12.76
N GLY A 385 0.24 -5.68 -12.23
CA GLY A 385 0.73 -5.41 -10.87
C GLY A 385 2.26 -5.50 -10.68
N TRP A 386 3.03 -5.79 -11.74
CA TRP A 386 4.47 -5.68 -11.68
C TRP A 386 4.89 -4.23 -11.48
N HIS A 387 5.89 -4.03 -10.63
CA HIS A 387 6.37 -2.72 -10.23
C HIS A 387 7.87 -2.75 -9.94
N TYR A 388 8.44 -1.57 -9.73
CA TYR A 388 9.89 -1.38 -9.75
C TYR A 388 10.38 -0.71 -8.47
N TYR A 389 11.60 -1.05 -8.09
CA TYR A 389 12.38 -0.31 -7.10
C TYR A 389 13.65 0.21 -7.77
N ASN A 390 13.92 1.51 -7.63
CA ASN A 390 15.11 2.16 -8.19
C ASN A 390 15.34 1.92 -9.71
N THR A 391 14.26 1.67 -10.46
CA THR A 391 14.26 1.63 -11.93
C THR A 391 12.87 1.95 -12.47
N THR A 392 12.75 2.09 -13.78
CA THR A 392 11.52 2.43 -14.49
C THR A 392 11.40 1.64 -15.79
N ASP A 393 10.19 1.56 -16.32
CA ASP A 393 9.95 1.09 -17.68
C ASP A 393 9.67 2.25 -18.65
N ALA A 394 9.33 1.90 -19.89
CA ALA A 394 9.04 2.87 -20.95
C ALA A 394 7.69 3.63 -20.79
N GLY A 395 6.91 3.35 -19.74
CA GLY A 395 5.63 4.00 -19.49
C GLY A 395 4.42 3.32 -20.15
N TRP A 396 3.24 3.90 -19.91
CA TRP A 396 1.96 3.46 -20.45
C TRP A 396 1.64 4.14 -21.80
N PRO A 397 1.02 3.44 -22.78
CA PRO A 397 0.50 2.08 -22.71
C PRO A 397 1.54 0.99 -22.91
N ILE A 398 1.31 -0.17 -22.27
CA ILE A 398 2.12 -1.36 -22.49
C ILE A 398 1.76 -1.99 -23.85
N GLN A 399 2.78 -2.40 -24.61
CA GLN A 399 2.62 -2.97 -25.95
C GLN A 399 3.44 -4.26 -26.07
N ASN A 400 2.81 -5.40 -25.76
CA ASN A 400 3.36 -6.76 -25.86
C ASN A 400 4.57 -7.12 -24.98
N GLU A 401 5.23 -6.15 -24.35
CA GLU A 401 6.34 -6.37 -23.42
C GLU A 401 6.55 -5.16 -22.50
N LEU A 402 7.13 -5.40 -21.33
CA LEU A 402 7.68 -4.35 -20.46
C LEU A 402 9.10 -4.04 -20.92
N VAL A 403 9.37 -2.81 -21.33
CA VAL A 403 10.73 -2.34 -21.65
C VAL A 403 11.29 -1.63 -20.42
N VAL A 404 12.02 -2.37 -19.60
CA VAL A 404 12.52 -1.89 -18.30
C VAL A 404 14.00 -1.56 -18.40
N ARG A 405 14.40 -0.44 -17.80
CA ARG A 405 15.81 -0.10 -17.66
C ARG A 405 16.46 -1.10 -16.69
N TRP A 406 17.53 -1.77 -17.13
CA TRP A 406 18.17 -2.86 -16.38
C TRP A 406 19.39 -2.37 -15.60
N ASN A 407 19.21 -1.26 -14.88
CA ASN A 407 20.20 -0.63 -14.03
C ASN A 407 19.52 0.29 -12.99
N ARG A 408 20.30 0.79 -12.03
CA ARG A 408 19.85 1.71 -10.99
C ARG A 408 19.51 3.10 -11.56
N ALA A 409 18.44 3.71 -11.04
CA ALA A 409 18.09 5.11 -11.29
C ALA A 409 18.98 6.04 -10.47
N ASP A 410 19.09 5.71 -9.20
CA ASP A 410 19.95 6.34 -8.22
C ASP A 410 21.10 5.38 -7.91
N LEU A 411 22.31 5.78 -8.31
CA LEU A 411 23.52 4.98 -8.14
C LEU A 411 23.98 4.92 -6.67
N ASN A 412 23.43 5.76 -5.79
CA ASN A 412 23.73 5.73 -4.35
C ASN A 412 22.99 4.60 -3.62
N LYS A 413 21.88 4.11 -4.17
CA LYS A 413 21.16 2.94 -3.65
C LYS A 413 21.87 1.67 -4.07
N SER A 414 21.95 0.64 -3.24
CA SER A 414 22.74 -0.57 -3.57
C SER A 414 22.17 -1.47 -4.67
N ALA A 415 20.87 -1.37 -4.98
CA ALA A 415 20.19 -2.28 -5.90
C ALA A 415 19.02 -1.63 -6.65
N PHE A 416 18.48 -2.34 -7.64
CA PHE A 416 17.19 -2.12 -8.28
C PHE A 416 16.49 -3.48 -8.46
N SER A 417 15.16 -3.49 -8.58
CA SER A 417 14.43 -4.73 -8.83
C SER A 417 13.10 -4.55 -9.56
N LEU A 418 12.65 -5.63 -10.21
CA LEU A 418 11.33 -5.78 -10.83
C LEU A 418 10.55 -6.80 -9.99
N LYS A 419 9.46 -6.37 -9.36
CA LYS A 419 8.69 -7.16 -8.40
C LYS A 419 7.33 -7.52 -8.97
N SER A 420 6.91 -8.77 -8.80
CA SER A 420 5.52 -9.21 -9.10
C SER A 420 4.53 -8.53 -8.14
N PRO A 421 3.21 -8.56 -8.41
CA PRO A 421 2.22 -8.33 -7.34
C PRO A 421 2.37 -9.37 -6.22
N ARG A 422 1.67 -9.15 -5.10
CA ARG A 422 1.53 -10.18 -4.07
C ARG A 422 0.72 -11.35 -4.62
N VAL A 423 1.16 -12.56 -4.32
CA VAL A 423 0.63 -13.82 -4.84
C VAL A 423 0.43 -14.83 -3.72
N PHE A 424 -0.22 -15.95 -4.04
CA PHE A 424 -0.30 -17.10 -3.16
C PHE A 424 -0.02 -18.37 -3.98
N TRP A 425 1.25 -18.79 -4.00
CA TRP A 425 1.65 -20.00 -4.69
C TRP A 425 2.21 -21.03 -3.72
N ARG A 426 1.95 -22.31 -3.98
CA ARG A 426 2.62 -23.40 -3.28
C ARG A 426 3.87 -23.75 -4.06
N ALA A 427 5.03 -23.68 -3.40
CA ALA A 427 6.31 -24.01 -4.02
C ALA A 427 6.33 -25.43 -4.61
N ALA A 428 5.66 -26.37 -3.93
CA ALA A 428 5.54 -27.77 -4.37
C ALA A 428 4.82 -27.95 -5.72
N ASP A 429 4.00 -26.97 -6.14
CA ASP A 429 3.27 -27.01 -7.41
C ASP A 429 4.05 -26.32 -8.57
N LEU A 430 5.24 -25.78 -8.26
CA LEU A 430 6.05 -24.91 -9.11
C LEU A 430 7.52 -25.33 -9.10
N ASN A 431 7.86 -26.35 -9.88
CA ASN A 431 9.25 -26.78 -10.03
C ASN A 431 10.06 -25.89 -10.99
N LYS A 432 9.38 -25.10 -11.83
CA LYS A 432 10.01 -24.26 -12.85
C LYS A 432 9.27 -22.95 -13.02
N ILE A 433 10.01 -21.91 -13.36
CA ILE A 433 9.48 -20.64 -13.84
C ILE A 433 10.19 -20.28 -15.14
N TYR A 434 9.43 -19.82 -16.12
CA TYR A 434 9.91 -19.39 -17.42
C TYR A 434 9.83 -17.88 -17.53
N VAL A 435 10.95 -17.25 -17.88
CA VAL A 435 11.05 -15.81 -18.15
C VAL A 435 11.28 -15.64 -19.65
N GLN A 436 10.30 -15.10 -20.36
CA GLN A 436 10.47 -14.75 -21.77
C GLN A 436 10.94 -13.31 -21.86
N ALA A 437 12.22 -13.11 -22.16
CA ALA A 437 12.84 -11.79 -22.16
C ALA A 437 13.96 -11.64 -23.19
N ALA A 438 14.26 -10.40 -23.55
CA ALA A 438 15.46 -10.00 -24.27
C ALA A 438 16.30 -9.07 -23.40
N PHE A 439 17.46 -9.53 -22.97
CA PHE A 439 18.40 -8.72 -22.19
C PHE A 439 19.36 -8.00 -23.13
N THR A 440 19.60 -6.71 -22.89
CA THR A 440 20.70 -5.93 -23.50
C THR A 440 21.58 -5.49 -22.33
N THR A 441 22.70 -6.18 -22.13
CA THR A 441 23.60 -5.94 -20.98
C THR A 441 24.92 -6.70 -21.17
N ALA A 442 25.99 -6.26 -20.51
CA ALA A 442 27.23 -7.05 -20.44
C ALA A 442 27.12 -8.22 -19.44
N ALA A 443 26.13 -8.21 -18.54
CA ALA A 443 25.92 -9.26 -17.56
C ALA A 443 25.62 -10.61 -18.23
N ARG A 444 26.11 -11.69 -17.62
CA ARG A 444 25.91 -13.08 -18.07
C ARG A 444 24.90 -13.85 -17.22
N THR A 445 24.46 -13.24 -16.13
CA THR A 445 23.49 -13.80 -15.19
C THR A 445 22.46 -12.75 -14.82
N ALA A 446 21.28 -13.21 -14.42
CA ALA A 446 20.27 -12.42 -13.72
C ALA A 446 19.85 -13.21 -12.48
N ARG A 447 19.28 -12.50 -11.50
CA ARG A 447 18.88 -13.08 -10.23
C ARG A 447 17.37 -13.15 -10.13
N PHE A 448 16.88 -14.29 -9.66
CA PHE A 448 15.51 -14.51 -9.25
C PHE A 448 15.48 -14.65 -7.72
N ASN A 449 14.57 -13.95 -7.06
CA ASN A 449 14.39 -13.95 -5.61
C ASN A 449 12.90 -14.07 -5.27
N TRP A 450 12.57 -14.67 -4.13
CA TRP A 450 11.20 -14.83 -3.67
C TRP A 450 11.04 -14.48 -2.19
N LEU A 451 9.84 -14.03 -1.86
CA LEU A 451 9.43 -13.64 -0.53
C LEU A 451 8.44 -14.67 0.03
N LYS A 452 8.62 -15.08 1.28
CA LYS A 452 7.77 -16.06 1.99
C LYS A 452 6.91 -15.38 3.07
N PRO A 453 5.83 -16.05 3.55
CA PRO A 453 5.07 -15.53 4.69
C PRO A 453 5.98 -15.24 5.89
N GLY A 454 5.84 -14.04 6.47
CA GLY A 454 6.61 -13.59 7.63
C GLY A 454 7.88 -12.79 7.29
N ASP A 455 8.34 -12.82 6.04
CA ASP A 455 9.46 -11.99 5.60
C ASP A 455 9.02 -10.52 5.52
N GLY A 456 9.82 -9.61 6.11
CA GLY A 456 9.57 -8.16 6.06
C GLY A 456 9.85 -7.57 4.68
N ASP A 457 10.89 -8.07 4.00
CA ASP A 457 11.25 -7.75 2.62
C ASP A 457 11.98 -8.94 1.98
N PHE A 458 12.37 -8.83 0.71
CA PHE A 458 13.18 -9.83 0.02
C PHE A 458 14.51 -10.06 0.72
N VAL A 459 14.82 -11.33 0.96
CA VAL A 459 16.04 -11.76 1.67
C VAL A 459 17.09 -12.20 0.64
N GLY A 460 18.33 -11.72 0.77
CA GLY A 460 19.43 -11.99 -0.17
C GLY A 460 20.26 -13.24 0.14
N THR A 461 19.74 -14.20 0.91
CA THR A 461 20.48 -15.41 1.33
C THR A 461 20.47 -16.48 0.23
N PRO A 462 21.46 -17.41 0.21
CA PRO A 462 21.55 -18.45 -0.83
C PRO A 462 20.31 -19.33 -1.00
N ASP A 463 19.50 -19.49 0.05
CA ASP A 463 18.23 -20.24 0.08
C ASP A 463 17.00 -19.40 -0.30
N ARG A 464 17.19 -18.14 -0.73
CA ARG A 464 16.12 -17.24 -1.20
C ARG A 464 16.36 -16.69 -2.58
N VAL A 465 17.49 -17.04 -3.20
CA VAL A 465 17.88 -16.56 -4.52
C VAL A 465 18.32 -17.70 -5.43
N VAL A 466 18.14 -17.51 -6.72
CA VAL A 466 18.70 -18.32 -7.79
C VAL A 466 19.25 -17.38 -8.85
N ASP A 467 20.54 -17.50 -9.16
CA ASP A 467 21.12 -16.87 -10.33
C ASP A 467 20.94 -17.79 -11.54
N PHE A 468 20.48 -17.25 -12.65
CA PHE A 468 20.26 -17.99 -13.89
C PHE A 468 21.02 -17.32 -15.05
N PRO A 469 21.51 -18.10 -16.02
CA PRO A 469 22.28 -17.57 -17.14
C PRO A 469 21.40 -16.75 -18.08
N ILE A 470 21.94 -15.63 -18.56
CA ILE A 470 21.31 -14.77 -19.58
C ILE A 470 22.28 -14.50 -20.73
N ILE A 471 21.73 -14.06 -21.86
CA ILE A 471 22.50 -13.60 -23.02
C ILE A 471 22.06 -12.16 -23.30
N GLY A 472 22.98 -11.22 -23.13
CA GLY A 472 22.73 -9.78 -23.21
C GLY A 472 22.80 -9.17 -24.62
N ASP A 473 22.48 -9.93 -25.66
CA ASP A 473 22.58 -9.51 -27.08
C ASP A 473 21.29 -8.87 -27.65
N GLY A 474 20.29 -8.63 -26.79
CA GLY A 474 19.02 -8.02 -27.16
C GLY A 474 18.04 -8.95 -27.87
N GLN A 475 18.34 -10.25 -28.02
CA GLN A 475 17.43 -11.23 -28.65
C GLN A 475 16.47 -11.85 -27.63
N MET A 476 15.21 -11.99 -28.02
CA MET A 476 14.14 -12.57 -27.19
C MET A 476 14.36 -14.07 -27.00
N ARG A 477 14.36 -14.54 -25.76
CA ARG A 477 14.54 -15.95 -25.38
C ARG A 477 13.62 -16.32 -24.24
N THR A 478 13.42 -17.62 -24.07
CA THR A 478 12.79 -18.17 -22.88
C THR A 478 13.87 -18.75 -21.98
N TYR A 479 14.08 -18.12 -20.83
CA TYR A 479 14.97 -18.61 -19.78
C TYR A 479 14.18 -19.50 -18.83
N GLU A 480 14.69 -20.69 -18.56
CA GLU A 480 14.11 -21.62 -17.59
C GLU A 480 14.87 -21.49 -16.27
N ILE A 481 14.12 -21.22 -15.19
CA ILE A 481 14.63 -21.20 -13.82
C ILE A 481 14.12 -22.49 -13.16
N ASP A 482 15.04 -23.44 -12.93
CA ASP A 482 14.74 -24.69 -12.25
C ASP A 482 14.79 -24.49 -10.73
N LEU A 483 13.68 -24.82 -10.08
CA LEU A 483 13.45 -24.71 -8.65
C LEU A 483 13.29 -26.10 -8.00
N THR A 484 13.43 -27.17 -8.79
CA THR A 484 13.37 -28.55 -8.32
C THR A 484 14.42 -28.78 -7.24
N ASN A 485 13.99 -29.25 -6.06
CA ASN A 485 14.85 -29.50 -4.90
C ASN A 485 15.68 -28.27 -4.46
N ARG A 486 15.28 -27.05 -4.83
CA ARG A 486 16.00 -25.84 -4.44
C ARG A 486 15.78 -25.56 -2.96
N SER A 487 16.87 -25.41 -2.21
CA SER A 487 16.81 -25.02 -0.80
C SER A 487 16.04 -23.71 -0.62
N GLY A 488 15.07 -23.71 0.30
CA GLY A 488 14.22 -22.57 0.62
C GLY A 488 13.09 -22.25 -0.37
N TRP A 489 13.01 -22.97 -1.50
CA TRP A 489 11.82 -23.02 -2.36
C TRP A 489 10.84 -24.07 -1.82
N ASP A 490 10.18 -23.74 -0.72
CA ASP A 490 9.23 -24.60 -0.03
C ASP A 490 8.05 -23.79 0.53
N GLY A 491 6.99 -24.48 0.93
CA GLY A 491 5.83 -23.84 1.54
C GLY A 491 5.12 -22.88 0.59
N LEU A 492 4.89 -21.65 1.06
CA LEU A 492 4.19 -20.61 0.33
C LEU A 492 5.14 -19.53 -0.19
N ILE A 493 4.85 -19.07 -1.39
CA ILE A 493 5.52 -17.95 -2.05
C ILE A 493 4.53 -16.79 -2.17
N TYR A 494 4.94 -15.62 -1.67
CA TYR A 494 4.10 -14.41 -1.57
C TYR A 494 4.44 -13.33 -2.57
N GLN A 495 5.65 -13.37 -3.12
CA GLN A 495 6.09 -12.44 -4.15
C GLN A 495 7.36 -12.99 -4.80
N ILE A 496 7.58 -12.66 -6.06
CA ILE A 496 8.84 -12.92 -6.75
C ILE A 496 9.41 -11.61 -7.28
N GLN A 497 10.72 -11.57 -7.50
CA GLN A 497 11.36 -10.47 -8.17
C GLN A 497 12.51 -10.92 -9.07
N LEU A 498 12.84 -10.07 -10.04
CA LEU A 498 14.02 -10.16 -10.88
C LEU A 498 14.96 -9.01 -10.54
N GLU A 499 16.25 -9.31 -10.42
CA GLU A 499 17.31 -8.35 -10.14
C GLU A 499 18.51 -8.59 -11.06
N ALA A 500 19.35 -7.56 -11.25
CA ALA A 500 20.65 -7.78 -11.87
C ALA A 500 21.57 -8.54 -10.91
N THR A 501 22.34 -9.50 -11.43
CA THR A 501 23.53 -9.95 -10.72
C THR A 501 24.61 -8.89 -10.80
N PRO A 502 25.47 -8.72 -9.77
CA PRO A 502 26.53 -7.71 -9.78
C PRO A 502 27.37 -7.74 -11.08
N GLY A 503 27.56 -6.57 -11.67
CA GLY A 503 28.30 -6.34 -12.92
C GLY A 503 28.52 -4.84 -13.12
N GLY A 504 29.32 -4.47 -14.12
CA GLY A 504 29.51 -3.04 -14.45
C GLY A 504 28.18 -2.40 -14.86
N GLU A 505 27.88 -1.22 -14.32
CA GLU A 505 26.65 -0.51 -14.64
C GLU A 505 26.77 0.21 -15.98
N ASN A 506 25.78 0.03 -16.85
CA ASN A 506 25.68 0.77 -18.10
C ASN A 506 24.29 1.40 -18.22
N PRO A 507 24.19 2.73 -18.43
CA PRO A 507 22.93 3.43 -18.65
C PRO A 507 22.04 2.87 -19.77
N ASN A 508 22.65 2.16 -20.73
CA ASN A 508 21.94 1.59 -21.88
C ASN A 508 21.42 0.17 -21.63
N ASP A 509 21.68 -0.41 -20.46
CA ASP A 509 21.22 -1.75 -20.12
C ASP A 509 19.69 -1.77 -19.99
N LYS A 510 19.07 -2.76 -20.60
CA LYS A 510 17.61 -2.93 -20.60
C LYS A 510 17.18 -4.38 -20.69
N ILE A 511 15.97 -4.65 -20.21
CA ILE A 511 15.25 -5.89 -20.43
C ILE A 511 13.96 -5.57 -21.19
N ARG A 512 13.66 -6.35 -22.22
CA ARG A 512 12.32 -6.41 -22.81
C ARG A 512 11.67 -7.70 -22.31
N LEU A 513 10.75 -7.58 -21.36
CA LEU A 513 10.13 -8.69 -20.65
C LEU A 513 8.73 -8.95 -21.20
N ARG A 514 8.51 -10.10 -21.81
CA ARG A 514 7.24 -10.48 -22.45
C ARG A 514 6.33 -11.29 -21.54
N SER A 515 6.90 -12.20 -20.75
CA SER A 515 6.12 -13.02 -19.82
C SER A 515 6.95 -13.61 -18.68
N VAL A 516 6.28 -13.92 -17.57
CA VAL A 516 6.78 -14.73 -16.46
C VAL A 516 5.73 -15.78 -16.12
N THR A 517 6.00 -17.05 -16.44
CA THR A 517 4.98 -18.12 -16.48
C THR A 517 5.46 -19.41 -15.82
N ALA A 518 4.53 -20.24 -15.34
CA ALA A 518 4.83 -21.59 -14.81
C ALA A 518 5.00 -22.63 -15.92
N GLU A 519 4.44 -22.38 -17.10
CA GLU A 519 4.54 -23.21 -18.29
C GLU A 519 5.37 -22.50 -19.36
N ARG A 520 6.05 -23.27 -20.21
CA ARG A 520 6.87 -22.71 -21.28
C ARG A 520 5.96 -21.97 -22.27
N PRO A 521 6.14 -20.64 -22.46
CA PRO A 521 5.21 -19.79 -23.18
C PRO A 521 5.28 -19.90 -24.70
#